data_AF-A0ABC9QSJ2-F1
#
_entry.id   AF-A0ABC9QSJ2-F1
#
_cell.length_a   1.000
_cell.length_b   1.000
_cell.length_c   1.000
_cell.angle_alpha   90.00
_cell.angle_beta   90.00
_cell.angle_gamma   90.00
#
_symmetry.space_group_name_H-M   'P 1'
#
loop_
_entity.id
_entity.type
_entity.pdbx_description
1 polymer ?
#
loop_
_entity_poly.entity_id
_entity_poly.type
_entity_poly.pdbx_seq_one_letter_code
_entity_poly.pdbx_strand_id
1 'polypeptide(L)' 'MSISSIISKIKQITTYRVWCDKRFIPLLQKHFWKEKTFWTDGFFVCSIGEANPETIKAYIENQG' A
#
# COMPACT_ATOMS: atom_id res chain seq x y z
N MET A 1 -16.67 10.03 -6.81
CA MET A 1 -15.37 9.35 -6.69
C MET A 1 -15.46 8.42 -5.48
N SER A 2 -15.20 7.12 -5.62
CA SER A 2 -15.31 6.17 -4.50
C SER A 2 -14.01 6.12 -3.70
N ILE A 3 -14.06 5.70 -2.43
CA ILE A 3 -12.85 5.50 -1.61
C ILE A 3 -11.88 4.54 -2.32
N SER A 4 -12.40 3.44 -2.85
CA SER A 4 -11.61 2.46 -3.60
C SER A 4 -10.91 3.10 -4.82
N SER A 5 -11.60 3.96 -5.58
CA SER A 5 -10.97 4.66 -6.71
C SER A 5 -9.85 5.63 -6.31
N ILE A 6 -9.98 6.28 -5.15
CA ILE A 6 -8.96 7.19 -4.62
C ILE A 6 -7.73 6.38 -4.20
N ILE A 7 -7.94 5.30 -3.44
CA ILE A 7 -6.87 4.44 -2.95
C ILE A 7 -6.13 3.78 -4.12
N SER A 8 -6.83 3.24 -5.11
CA SER A 8 -6.19 2.66 -6.30
C SER A 8 -5.31 3.66 -7.03
N LYS A 9 -5.77 4.92 -7.15
CA LYS A 9 -4.99 5.98 -7.80
C LYS A 9 -3.75 6.36 -6.98
N ILE A 10 -3.86 6.45 -5.66
CA ILE A 10 -2.71 6.71 -4.77
C ILE A 10 -1.69 5.57 -4.85
N LYS A 11 -2.14 4.32 -4.74
CA LYS A 11 -1.28 3.12 -4.80
C LYS A 11 -0.54 3.04 -6.13
N GLN A 12 -1.22 3.33 -7.25
CA GLN A 12 -0.59 3.35 -8.58
C GLN A 12 0.47 4.45 -8.71
N ILE A 13 0.13 5.69 -8.38
CA ILE A 13 1.04 6.84 -8.50
C ILE A 13 2.28 6.63 -7.63
N THR A 14 2.09 6.20 -6.39
CA THR A 14 3.21 5.99 -5.46
C THR A 14 4.09 4.80 -5.86
N THR A 15 3.50 3.69 -6.31
CA THR A 15 4.26 2.55 -6.86
C THR A 15 5.15 3.02 -8.02
N TYR A 16 4.60 3.74 -8.99
CA TYR A 16 5.38 4.28 -10.10
C TYR A 16 6.55 5.16 -9.63
N ARG A 17 6.27 6.12 -8.74
CA ARG A 17 7.31 7.06 -8.27
C ARG A 17 8.44 6.34 -7.52
N VAL A 18 8.12 5.34 -6.70
CA VAL A 18 9.10 4.55 -5.95
C VAL A 18 9.98 3.72 -6.90
N TRP A 19 9.40 3.10 -7.92
CA TRP A 19 10.15 2.31 -8.91
C TRP A 19 10.99 3.15 -9.89
N CYS A 20 10.63 4.42 -10.11
CA CYS A 20 11.44 5.34 -10.92
C CYS A 20 12.61 5.99 -10.15
N ASP A 21 12.60 5.91 -8.82
CA ASP A 21 13.64 6.52 -8.00
C ASP A 21 14.83 5.57 -7.85
N LYS A 22 15.97 5.98 -8.43
CA LYS A 22 17.21 5.19 -8.45
C LYS A 22 17.70 4.79 -7.06
N ARG A 23 17.34 5.54 -6.02
CA ARG A 23 17.73 5.25 -4.64
C ARG A 23 17.14 3.93 -4.13
N PHE A 24 15.95 3.55 -4.60
CA PHE A 24 15.24 2.37 -4.11
C PHE A 24 15.39 1.14 -5.01
N ILE A 25 15.88 1.30 -6.25
CA ILE A 25 16.00 0.21 -7.22
C ILE A 25 16.69 -1.04 -6.65
N PRO A 26 17.85 -0.95 -5.95
CA PRO A 26 18.51 -2.15 -5.43
C PRO A 26 17.66 -2.94 -4.42
N LEU A 27 16.94 -2.24 -3.56
CA LEU A 27 16.05 -2.85 -2.55
C LEU A 27 14.82 -3.48 -3.24
N LEU A 28 14.20 -2.75 -4.16
CA LEU A 28 12.99 -3.19 -4.86
C LEU A 28 13.28 -4.39 -5.76
N GLN A 29 14.41 -4.42 -6.45
CA GLN A 29 14.83 -5.58 -7.25
C GLN A 29 15.18 -6.79 -6.38
N LYS A 30 15.63 -6.59 -5.14
CA LYS A 30 15.91 -7.70 -4.23
C LYS A 30 14.64 -8.32 -3.66
N HIS A 31 13.66 -7.50 -3.27
CA HIS A 31 12.53 -7.95 -2.45
C HIS A 31 11.18 -7.95 -3.18
N PHE A 32 11.01 -7.12 -4.21
CA PHE A 32 9.71 -6.85 -4.87
C PHE A 32 9.76 -7.08 -6.40
N TRP A 33 10.77 -7.77 -6.91
CA TRP A 33 11.02 -7.91 -8.36
C TRP A 33 9.97 -8.72 -9.12
N LYS A 34 9.30 -9.65 -8.46
CA LYS A 34 8.40 -10.62 -9.12
C LYS A 34 7.21 -9.93 -9.78
N GLU A 35 6.53 -9.08 -9.03
CA GLU A 35 5.31 -8.40 -9.49
C GLU A 35 5.54 -6.92 -9.81
N LYS A 36 6.70 -6.37 -9.42
CA LYS A 36 7.01 -4.93 -9.53
C LYS A 36 5.93 -4.04 -8.90
N THR A 37 5.29 -4.54 -7.85
CA THR A 37 4.34 -3.82 -7.00
C THR A 37 5.07 -3.25 -5.79
N PHE A 38 4.43 -2.31 -5.10
CA PHE A 38 4.92 -1.79 -3.81
C PHE A 38 3.89 -1.97 -2.69
N TRP A 39 2.60 -1.93 -3.03
CA TRP A 39 1.50 -2.18 -2.10
C TRP A 39 0.88 -3.55 -2.35
N THR A 40 0.34 -4.15 -1.31
CA THR A 40 -0.56 -5.32 -1.40
C THR A 40 -1.86 -4.93 -2.10
N ASP A 41 -2.72 -5.89 -2.46
CA ASP A 41 -4.03 -5.60 -3.05
C ASP A 41 -4.99 -4.95 -2.05
N GLY A 42 -4.85 -5.30 -0.77
CA GLY A 42 -5.68 -4.80 0.32
C GLY A 42 -5.51 -3.30 0.61
N PHE A 43 -6.52 -2.74 1.26
CA PHE A 43 -6.43 -1.48 1.98
C PHE A 43 -7.43 -1.48 3.15
N PHE A 44 -7.13 -0.69 4.17
CA PHE A 44 -8.05 -0.41 5.26
C PHE A 44 -8.38 1.08 5.28
N VAL A 45 -9.62 1.41 5.58
CA VAL A 45 -10.12 2.77 5.68
C VAL A 45 -11.14 2.85 6.82
N CYS A 46 -11.02 3.90 7.62
CA CYS A 46 -11.94 4.19 8.71
C CYS A 46 -12.10 5.71 8.84
N SER A 47 -13.23 6.14 9.38
CA SER A 47 -13.43 7.54 9.74
C SER A 47 -12.53 7.89 10.94
N ILE A 48 -12.14 9.17 11.06
CA ILE A 48 -11.21 9.65 12.10
C ILE A 48 -11.83 9.54 13.52
N GLY A 49 -13.12 9.20 13.64
CA GLY A 49 -13.82 9.00 14.92
C GLY A 49 -13.95 7.55 15.40
N GLU A 50 -13.74 6.53 14.56
CA GLU A 50 -14.03 5.12 14.87
C GLU A 50 -12.79 4.20 14.90
N ALA A 51 -11.61 4.74 14.61
CA ALA A 51 -10.39 3.96 14.47
C ALA A 51 -9.76 3.65 15.84
N ASN A 52 -10.18 2.56 16.48
CA ASN A 52 -9.42 2.04 17.62
C ASN A 52 -8.11 1.36 17.12
N PRO A 53 -7.00 1.47 17.86
CA PRO A 53 -5.73 0.83 17.48
C PRO A 53 -5.83 -0.69 17.29
N GLU A 54 -6.72 -1.35 18.02
CA GLU A 54 -6.95 -2.79 17.97
C GLU A 54 -7.47 -3.24 16.60
N THR A 55 -8.33 -2.44 15.97
CA THR A 55 -8.91 -2.70 14.64
C THR A 55 -7.85 -2.59 13.56
N ILE A 56 -6.97 -1.59 13.66
CA ILE A 56 -5.85 -1.42 12.72
C ILE A 56 -4.88 -2.59 12.84
N LYS A 57 -4.55 -2.98 14.08
CA LYS A 57 -3.66 -4.12 14.34
C LYS A 57 -4.24 -5.42 13.77
N ALA A 58 -5.52 -5.70 14.06
CA ALA A 58 -6.21 -6.87 13.54
C ALA A 58 -6.20 -6.89 12.00
N TYR A 59 -6.42 -5.75 11.33
CA TYR A 59 -6.33 -5.68 9.88
C TYR A 59 -4.94 -6.08 9.35
N ILE A 60 -3.87 -5.55 9.93
CA ILE A 60 -2.49 -5.83 9.51
C ILE A 60 -2.14 -7.31 9.72
N GLU A 61 -2.49 -7.88 10.87
CA GLU A 61 -2.22 -9.29 11.18
C GLU A 61 -2.97 -10.27 10.26
N ASN A 62 -4.12 -9.85 9.72
CA ASN A 62 -4.92 -10.66 8.80
C ASN A 62 -4.58 -10.43 7.31
N GLN A 63 -3.60 -9.57 6.98
CA GLN A 63 -3.08 -9.45 5.62
C GLN A 63 -2.01 -10.54 5.40
N GLY A 64 -2.45 -11.69 4.90
CA GLY A 64 -1.60 -12.81 4.46
C GLY A 64 -0.96 -12.58 3.10
#